data_AF-A0A4Y2LSA2-F1
#
_entry.id   AF-A0A4Y2LSA2-F1
#
_cell.length_a   1.000
_cell.length_b   1.000
_cell.length_c   1.000
_cell.angle_alpha   90.00
_cell.angle_beta   90.00
_cell.angle_gamma   90.00
#
_symmetry.space_group_name_H-M   'P 1'
#
loop_
_entity.id
_entity.type
_entity.pdbx_description
1 polymer ?
#
loop_
_entity_poly.entity_id
_entity_poly.type
_entity_poly.pdbx_seq_one_letter_code
_entity_poly.pdbx_strand_id
1 'polypeptide(L)'
;MAQRYRKSMPFAVPMVWREPRCHLTDCYFCMTSAVGFNRRSKHTIHYPNIPSVIRPVPYNESLPIPVAPKTYTLLPEMDLEDFEPQPGLSTSTDDEEHPALVHRQPHLVTQPELNDLVRDLELPKSKSQLLGSRLQRWNLLEKGVKISSYRTTQSTLKLLFSEDEGLVFCPNSNELMIELKMPCDPHKWRLFIDSSKTSLKVVLLANGNDLPSVLVAYSADMKEMYENISRILDKIGYHDYNWKLCTDLKVVALLMGLQTGYTKYCCFLCEWGSRARDKHYIVRKWPRRQTFIPGQKNVVHDPLVPKENIYFPPLHIKLGFIKQFEKATDKTGDGFNFLKTKFPRLSEAKIKEGIFVGPQIRQLFKDATFMKHLNRKEKRAWIAFKNVCMNFLGNKKSDDYVAHVEELLSVYKAMRCNMSLKVHFLHLHLDFSPEKLGAVSDEHRERFHQDIAQFER
;
A
#
# COMPACT_ATOMS: atom_id res chain seq x y z
N MET A 1 -40.64 7.24 1.61
CA MET A 1 -39.31 7.31 0.94
C MET A 1 -39.50 7.00 -0.53
N ALA A 2 -39.16 7.93 -1.44
CA ALA A 2 -39.28 7.70 -2.87
C ALA A 2 -38.24 6.67 -3.33
N GLN A 3 -38.70 5.56 -3.91
CA GLN A 3 -37.87 4.49 -4.45
C GLN A 3 -37.14 5.05 -5.69
N ARG A 4 -35.85 5.38 -5.52
CA ARG A 4 -35.00 5.80 -6.64
C ARG A 4 -34.78 4.59 -7.56
N TYR A 5 -35.51 4.55 -8.68
CA TYR A 5 -35.18 3.66 -9.79
C TYR A 5 -33.75 3.96 -10.25
N ARG A 6 -32.84 2.97 -10.12
CA ARG A 6 -31.52 3.05 -10.75
C ARG A 6 -31.75 3.13 -12.25
N LYS A 7 -31.25 4.18 -12.90
CA LYS A 7 -31.18 4.23 -14.37
C LYS A 7 -30.33 3.06 -14.83
N SER A 8 -30.84 2.27 -15.77
CA SER A 8 -30.05 1.25 -16.45
C SER A 8 -28.84 1.92 -17.11
N MET A 9 -27.76 1.16 -17.27
CA MET A 9 -26.63 1.60 -18.10
C MET A 9 -27.16 1.89 -19.53
N PRO A 10 -26.45 2.65 -20.38
CA PRO A 10 -26.91 2.96 -21.73
C PRO A 10 -26.55 1.88 -22.77
N PHE A 11 -25.90 0.78 -22.37
CA PHE A 11 -25.41 -0.28 -23.25
C PHE A 11 -25.68 -1.66 -22.64
N ALA A 12 -25.92 -2.65 -23.50
CA ALA A 12 -26.05 -4.05 -23.13
C ALA A 12 -24.69 -4.72 -22.91
N VAL A 13 -23.71 -4.41 -23.77
CA VAL A 13 -22.33 -4.89 -23.65
C VAL A 13 -21.44 -3.68 -23.38
N PRO A 14 -20.64 -3.68 -22.28
CA PRO A 14 -19.70 -2.61 -22.01
C PRO A 14 -18.58 -2.57 -23.06
N MET A 15 -17.82 -1.47 -23.10
CA MET A 15 -16.58 -1.44 -23.86
C MET A 15 -15.62 -2.50 -23.30
N VAL A 16 -15.16 -3.42 -24.16
CA VAL A 16 -14.22 -4.48 -23.77
C VAL A 16 -12.86 -4.19 -24.37
N TRP A 17 -11.83 -4.24 -23.54
CA TRP A 17 -10.44 -3.97 -23.91
C TRP A 17 -9.65 -5.27 -23.90
N ARG A 18 -8.76 -5.42 -24.88
CA ARG A 18 -7.80 -6.53 -24.99
C ARG A 18 -6.41 -5.98 -25.21
N GLU A 19 -5.39 -6.80 -24.96
CA GLU A 19 -4.01 -6.39 -25.18
C GLU A 19 -3.77 -6.05 -26.66
N PRO A 20 -3.19 -4.88 -26.98
CA PRO A 20 -2.92 -4.47 -28.34
C PRO A 20 -1.83 -5.33 -28.99
N ARG A 21 -2.04 -5.83 -30.22
CA ARG A 21 -1.01 -6.61 -30.94
C ARG A 21 0.23 -5.79 -31.31
N CYS A 22 0.06 -4.47 -31.49
CA CYS A 22 1.15 -3.52 -31.68
C CYS A 22 0.69 -2.09 -31.40
N HIS A 23 1.65 -1.17 -31.22
CA HIS A 23 1.36 0.25 -30.94
C HIS A 23 1.02 1.09 -32.18
N LEU A 24 1.20 0.56 -33.39
CA LEU A 24 1.00 1.30 -34.64
C LEU A 24 -0.41 1.15 -35.21
N THR A 25 -0.96 -0.07 -35.21
CA THR A 25 -2.24 -0.38 -35.89
C THR A 25 -3.29 -1.02 -35.00
N ASP A 26 -2.94 -1.43 -33.78
CA ASP A 26 -3.86 -2.11 -32.86
C ASP A 26 -3.78 -1.56 -31.43
N CYS A 27 -3.47 -0.27 -31.26
CA CYS A 27 -3.44 0.40 -29.95
C CYS A 27 -4.41 1.60 -29.92
N TYR A 28 -5.52 1.44 -29.20
CA TYR A 28 -6.59 2.44 -29.18
C TYR A 28 -6.12 3.79 -28.66
N PHE A 29 -5.29 3.80 -27.62
CA PHE A 29 -4.74 5.02 -27.04
C PHE A 29 -3.72 5.70 -27.96
N CYS A 30 -2.88 4.90 -28.65
CA CYS A 30 -1.87 5.41 -29.58
C CYS A 30 -2.52 6.04 -30.81
N MET A 31 -3.65 5.48 -31.25
CA MET A 31 -4.38 5.90 -32.46
C MET A 31 -5.44 6.98 -32.20
N THR A 32 -5.78 7.26 -30.93
CA THR A 32 -6.77 8.30 -30.59
C THR A 32 -6.07 9.59 -30.18
N SER A 33 -6.02 10.58 -31.09
CA SER A 33 -5.54 11.92 -30.74
C SER A 33 -6.63 12.71 -30.03
N ALA A 34 -6.50 12.87 -28.71
CA ALA A 34 -7.40 13.69 -27.90
C ALA A 34 -6.84 15.09 -27.59
N VAL A 35 -5.64 15.42 -28.09
CA VAL A 35 -4.98 16.72 -27.87
C VAL A 35 -5.72 17.81 -28.64
N GLY A 36 -6.10 18.89 -27.95
CA GLY A 36 -6.77 20.05 -28.55
C GLY A 36 -8.30 20.04 -28.48
N PHE A 37 -8.93 18.95 -27.99
CA PHE A 37 -10.38 18.90 -27.81
C PHE A 37 -10.81 19.40 -26.43
N ASN A 38 -11.95 20.08 -26.37
CA ASN A 38 -12.56 20.57 -25.14
C ASN A 38 -13.94 19.93 -24.92
N ARG A 39 -14.62 20.30 -23.83
CA ARG A 39 -15.91 19.71 -23.45
C ARG A 39 -17.03 19.93 -24.49
N ARG A 40 -16.92 20.97 -25.33
CA ARG A 40 -17.85 21.27 -26.43
C ARG A 40 -17.48 20.54 -27.72
N SER A 41 -16.19 20.34 -28.01
CA SER A 41 -15.71 19.67 -29.24
C SER A 41 -15.44 18.16 -29.08
N LYS A 42 -15.56 17.58 -27.89
CA LYS A 42 -15.26 16.14 -27.66
C LYS A 42 -16.03 15.15 -28.54
N HIS A 43 -17.18 15.55 -29.10
CA HIS A 43 -17.99 14.68 -29.97
C HIS A 43 -17.39 14.52 -31.38
N THR A 44 -16.43 15.37 -31.75
CA THR A 44 -15.72 15.29 -33.03
C THR A 44 -14.44 14.45 -32.96
N ILE A 45 -14.13 13.86 -31.80
CA ILE A 45 -12.97 12.98 -31.66
C ILE A 45 -13.25 11.72 -32.48
N HIS A 46 -12.39 11.44 -33.45
CA HIS A 46 -12.47 10.22 -34.24
C HIS A 46 -11.85 9.07 -33.45
N TYR A 47 -12.70 8.20 -32.91
CA TYR A 47 -12.26 6.99 -32.23
C TYR A 47 -12.05 5.88 -33.27
N PRO A 48 -10.91 5.19 -33.28
CA PRO A 48 -10.65 4.10 -34.21
C PRO A 48 -11.49 2.86 -33.83
N ASN A 49 -11.80 2.00 -34.81
CA ASN A 49 -12.41 0.70 -34.57
C ASN A 49 -11.32 -0.35 -34.82
N ILE A 50 -10.81 -0.97 -33.75
CA ILE A 50 -9.64 -1.86 -33.83
C ILE A 50 -9.90 -3.14 -33.04
N PRO A 51 -9.25 -4.26 -33.38
CA PRO A 51 -9.51 -5.57 -32.78
C PRO A 51 -9.27 -5.64 -31.26
N SER A 52 -8.36 -4.83 -30.73
CA SER A 52 -8.11 -4.72 -29.28
C SER A 52 -9.23 -4.02 -28.49
N VAL A 53 -10.22 -3.41 -29.15
CA VAL A 53 -11.34 -2.72 -28.48
C VAL A 53 -12.68 -3.04 -29.12
N ILE A 54 -13.56 -3.68 -28.34
CA ILE A 54 -14.96 -3.86 -28.70
C ILE A 54 -15.74 -2.67 -28.15
N ARG A 55 -16.42 -1.93 -29.03
CA ARG A 55 -17.24 -0.77 -28.64
C ARG A 55 -18.46 -1.21 -27.84
N PRO A 56 -18.97 -0.34 -26.94
CA PRO A 56 -20.23 -0.60 -26.26
C PRO A 56 -21.34 -0.88 -27.26
N VAL A 57 -22.09 -1.94 -27.02
CA VAL A 57 -23.25 -2.30 -27.85
C VAL A 57 -24.50 -1.77 -27.14
N PRO A 58 -25.29 -0.87 -27.77
CA PRO A 58 -26.54 -0.41 -27.20
C PRO A 58 -27.54 -1.57 -27.07
N TYR A 59 -28.52 -1.43 -26.17
CA TYR A 59 -29.62 -2.40 -26.12
C TYR A 59 -30.38 -2.44 -27.45
N ASN A 60 -30.81 -3.63 -27.83
CA ASN A 60 -31.62 -3.90 -29.02
C ASN A 60 -32.52 -5.11 -28.73
N GLU A 61 -33.26 -5.60 -29.72
CA GLU A 61 -34.20 -6.71 -29.54
C GLU A 61 -33.52 -8.03 -29.11
N SER A 62 -32.27 -8.26 -29.52
CA SER A 62 -31.49 -9.45 -29.12
C SER A 62 -30.79 -9.30 -27.76
N LEU A 63 -30.63 -8.07 -27.27
CA LEU A 63 -30.03 -7.74 -25.97
C LEU A 63 -30.94 -6.76 -25.22
N PRO A 64 -32.06 -7.22 -24.62
CA PRO A 64 -32.97 -6.37 -23.88
C PRO A 64 -32.38 -5.95 -22.51
N ILE A 65 -32.94 -4.89 -21.93
CA ILE A 65 -32.57 -4.46 -20.58
C ILE A 65 -32.96 -5.57 -19.58
N PRO A 66 -32.02 -6.12 -18.78
CA PRO A 66 -32.33 -7.17 -17.83
C PRO A 66 -33.35 -6.69 -16.79
N VAL A 67 -34.43 -7.46 -16.62
CA VAL A 67 -35.44 -7.22 -15.59
C VAL A 67 -35.07 -8.03 -14.34
N ALA A 68 -34.98 -7.36 -13.19
CA ALA A 68 -34.71 -8.04 -11.93
C ALA A 68 -35.84 -9.04 -11.59
N PRO A 69 -35.53 -10.32 -11.30
CA PRO A 69 -36.52 -11.28 -10.83
C PRO A 69 -37.12 -10.81 -9.50
N LYS A 70 -38.45 -10.97 -9.34
CA LYS A 70 -39.18 -10.51 -8.14
C LYS A 70 -39.12 -11.48 -6.96
N THR A 71 -38.56 -12.68 -7.14
CA THR A 71 -38.60 -13.75 -6.13
C THR A 71 -37.27 -14.49 -6.13
N TYR A 72 -36.60 -14.52 -4.97
CA TYR A 72 -35.42 -15.35 -4.73
C TYR A 72 -35.88 -16.59 -3.97
N THR A 73 -35.90 -17.75 -4.62
CA THR A 73 -36.08 -19.03 -3.94
C THR A 73 -34.69 -19.64 -3.78
N LEU A 74 -34.17 -19.63 -2.54
CA LEU A 74 -32.99 -20.41 -2.18
C LEU A 74 -33.42 -21.88 -2.15
N LEU A 75 -32.93 -22.69 -3.08
CA LEU A 75 -33.07 -24.15 -3.01
C LEU A 75 -31.93 -24.71 -2.13
N PRO A 76 -32.20 -25.66 -1.22
CA PRO A 76 -31.15 -26.32 -0.43
C PRO A 76 -30.27 -27.21 -1.32
N GLU A 77 -28.99 -27.33 -0.96
CA GLU A 77 -28.07 -28.31 -1.54
C GLU A 77 -28.61 -29.72 -1.28
N MET A 78 -28.96 -30.44 -2.35
CA MET A 78 -29.23 -31.88 -2.31
C MET A 78 -28.17 -32.62 -3.11
N ASP A 79 -27.72 -33.72 -2.51
CA ASP A 79 -26.68 -34.63 -2.95
C ASP A 79 -26.89 -35.16 -4.38
N LEU A 80 -25.77 -35.34 -5.09
CA LEU A 80 -25.69 -35.87 -6.44
C LEU A 80 -25.94 -37.39 -6.43
N GLU A 81 -27.13 -37.84 -6.82
CA GLU A 81 -27.33 -39.19 -7.32
C GLU A 81 -27.17 -39.24 -8.85
N ASP A 82 -26.55 -40.33 -9.30
CA ASP A 82 -26.18 -40.65 -10.69
C ASP A 82 -27.33 -40.45 -11.68
N PHE A 83 -27.07 -39.67 -12.73
CA PHE A 83 -27.89 -39.64 -13.94
C PHE A 83 -27.05 -40.07 -15.14
N GLU A 84 -27.41 -41.21 -15.73
CA GLU A 84 -26.87 -41.67 -17.01
C GLU A 84 -27.21 -40.68 -18.15
N PRO A 85 -26.33 -40.48 -19.15
CA PRO A 85 -26.59 -39.57 -20.24
C PRO A 85 -27.40 -40.26 -21.36
N GLN A 86 -28.62 -39.80 -21.58
CA GLN A 86 -29.36 -40.01 -22.84
C GLN A 86 -28.90 -39.01 -23.92
N PRO A 87 -28.77 -39.42 -25.19
CA PRO A 87 -28.20 -38.58 -26.24
C PRO A 87 -29.27 -37.67 -26.85
N GLY A 88 -29.30 -36.40 -26.40
CA GLY A 88 -30.13 -35.35 -26.99
C GLY A 88 -29.31 -34.42 -27.88
N LEU A 89 -29.50 -34.56 -29.19
CA LEU A 89 -28.99 -33.69 -30.25
C LEU A 89 -29.52 -32.25 -30.08
N SER A 90 -28.66 -31.31 -29.70
CA SER A 90 -28.96 -29.88 -29.75
C SER A 90 -28.32 -29.26 -30.99
N THR A 91 -29.17 -29.04 -32.00
CA THR A 91 -28.89 -28.33 -33.25
C THR A 91 -28.67 -26.84 -32.98
N SER A 92 -27.46 -26.35 -33.22
CA SER A 92 -27.21 -24.92 -33.48
C SER A 92 -27.16 -24.72 -34.99
N THR A 93 -28.20 -24.12 -35.56
CA THR A 93 -28.21 -23.62 -36.92
C THR A 93 -27.42 -22.32 -36.98
N ASP A 94 -26.18 -22.41 -37.47
CA ASP A 94 -25.44 -21.28 -38.05
C ASP A 94 -25.24 -21.60 -39.53
N ASP A 95 -26.14 -21.10 -40.37
CA ASP A 95 -25.93 -21.04 -41.82
C ASP A 95 -25.12 -19.76 -42.14
N GLU A 96 -23.79 -19.87 -42.10
CA GLU A 96 -22.91 -19.04 -42.94
C GLU A 96 -21.81 -19.93 -43.54
N GLU A 97 -21.63 -19.80 -44.85
CA GLU A 97 -20.79 -20.63 -45.72
C GLU A 97 -19.39 -20.91 -45.15
N HIS A 98 -19.08 -22.20 -44.94
CA HIS A 98 -17.74 -22.66 -44.65
C HIS A 98 -16.84 -22.61 -45.89
N PRO A 99 -15.70 -21.87 -45.88
CA PRO A 99 -14.58 -22.24 -46.72
C PRO A 99 -13.91 -23.47 -46.10
N ALA A 100 -13.81 -24.54 -46.88
CA ALA A 100 -13.03 -25.76 -46.71
C ALA A 100 -12.31 -25.98 -45.36
N LEU A 101 -12.66 -27.10 -44.70
CA LEU A 101 -11.97 -27.75 -43.58
C LEU A 101 -10.44 -27.60 -43.63
N VAL A 102 -9.90 -26.55 -43.00
CA VAL A 102 -8.53 -26.56 -42.49
C VAL A 102 -8.59 -27.43 -41.25
N HIS A 103 -7.84 -28.53 -41.21
CA HIS A 103 -7.61 -29.31 -40.00
C HIS A 103 -7.06 -28.39 -38.89
N ARG A 104 -7.95 -27.77 -38.11
CA ARG A 104 -7.56 -27.06 -36.89
C ARG A 104 -7.30 -28.14 -35.84
N GLN A 105 -6.02 -28.39 -35.59
CA GLN A 105 -5.65 -29.09 -34.36
C GLN A 105 -6.33 -28.39 -33.17
N PRO A 106 -6.83 -29.15 -32.18
CA PRO A 106 -7.40 -28.56 -30.98
C PRO A 106 -6.42 -27.56 -30.36
N HIS A 107 -6.89 -26.35 -30.07
CA HIS A 107 -6.08 -25.36 -29.37
C HIS A 107 -5.75 -25.89 -27.98
N LEU A 108 -4.46 -26.07 -27.70
CA LEU A 108 -3.98 -26.44 -26.38
C LEU A 108 -3.66 -25.18 -25.60
N VAL A 109 -4.24 -25.06 -24.41
CA VAL A 109 -4.04 -23.93 -23.51
C VAL A 109 -2.57 -23.88 -23.10
N THR A 110 -1.94 -22.76 -23.41
CA THR A 110 -0.54 -22.47 -23.07
C THR A 110 -0.42 -21.97 -21.63
N GLN A 111 0.81 -21.88 -21.09
CA GLN A 111 1.02 -21.37 -19.73
C GLN A 111 0.52 -19.92 -19.54
N PRO A 112 0.76 -18.97 -20.46
CA PRO A 112 0.20 -17.62 -20.37
C PRO A 112 -1.33 -17.63 -20.34
N GLU A 113 -1.97 -18.39 -21.23
CA GLU A 113 -3.44 -18.47 -21.31
C GLU A 113 -4.05 -19.09 -20.04
N LEU A 114 -3.40 -20.09 -19.46
CA LEU A 114 -3.83 -20.64 -18.18
C LEU A 114 -3.69 -19.62 -17.04
N ASN A 115 -2.62 -18.83 -17.02
CA ASN A 115 -2.42 -17.79 -16.02
C ASN A 115 -3.45 -16.66 -16.18
N ASP A 116 -3.73 -16.25 -17.43
CA ASP A 116 -4.73 -15.25 -17.74
C ASP A 116 -6.14 -15.74 -17.37
N LEU A 117 -6.48 -16.99 -17.68
CA LEU A 117 -7.75 -17.60 -17.29
C LEU A 117 -7.92 -17.63 -15.76
N VAL A 118 -6.87 -17.97 -15.02
CA VAL A 118 -6.88 -17.96 -13.55
C VAL A 118 -7.08 -16.55 -12.99
N ARG A 119 -6.44 -15.55 -13.61
CA ARG A 119 -6.54 -14.14 -13.23
C ARG A 119 -7.92 -13.57 -13.53
N ASP A 120 -8.43 -13.81 -14.74
CA ASP A 120 -9.72 -13.29 -15.21
C ASP A 120 -10.90 -13.87 -14.43
N LEU A 121 -10.76 -15.11 -13.95
CA LEU A 121 -11.74 -15.77 -13.09
C LEU A 121 -11.50 -15.52 -11.59
N GLU A 122 -10.49 -14.72 -11.23
CA GLU A 122 -10.11 -14.41 -9.84
C GLU A 122 -9.98 -15.67 -8.96
N LEU A 123 -9.46 -16.76 -9.53
CA LEU A 123 -9.48 -18.05 -8.85
C LEU A 123 -8.47 -18.09 -7.69
N PRO A 124 -8.92 -18.48 -6.47
CA PRO A 124 -8.01 -18.85 -5.39
C PRO A 124 -7.04 -19.93 -5.84
N LYS A 125 -5.82 -19.93 -5.27
CA LYS A 125 -4.73 -20.84 -5.68
C LYS A 125 -5.11 -22.33 -5.66
N SER A 126 -6.01 -22.73 -4.76
CA SER A 126 -6.56 -24.10 -4.70
C SER A 126 -7.49 -24.40 -5.88
N LYS A 127 -8.37 -23.46 -6.26
CA LYS A 127 -9.27 -23.59 -7.41
C LYS A 127 -8.51 -23.50 -8.73
N SER A 128 -7.46 -22.67 -8.82
CA SER A 128 -6.60 -22.61 -10.00
C SER A 128 -5.80 -23.90 -10.19
N GLN A 129 -5.31 -24.51 -9.11
CA GLN A 129 -4.71 -25.85 -9.16
C GLN A 129 -5.71 -26.91 -9.63
N LEU A 130 -6.94 -26.88 -9.10
CA LEU A 130 -8.00 -27.81 -9.52
C LEU A 130 -8.35 -27.64 -11.01
N LEU A 131 -8.51 -26.40 -11.47
CA LEU A 131 -8.76 -26.08 -12.87
C LEU A 131 -7.63 -26.59 -13.76
N GLY A 132 -6.38 -26.26 -13.44
CA GLY A 132 -5.22 -26.75 -14.18
C GLY A 132 -5.16 -28.27 -14.23
N SER A 133 -5.46 -28.95 -13.12
CA SER A 133 -5.49 -30.42 -13.05
C SER A 133 -6.58 -31.04 -13.93
N ARG A 134 -7.77 -30.42 -13.98
CA ARG A 134 -8.87 -30.85 -14.85
C ARG A 134 -8.54 -30.65 -16.32
N LEU A 135 -8.01 -29.48 -16.69
CA LEU A 135 -7.58 -29.19 -18.06
C LEU A 135 -6.47 -30.14 -18.52
N GLN A 136 -5.53 -30.49 -17.63
CA GLN A 136 -4.52 -31.49 -17.92
C GLN A 136 -5.12 -32.87 -18.15
N ARG A 137 -6.07 -33.29 -17.30
CA ARG A 137 -6.77 -34.58 -17.45
C ARG A 137 -7.57 -34.66 -18.75
N TRP A 138 -8.11 -33.52 -19.21
CA TRP A 138 -8.83 -33.44 -20.48
C TRP A 138 -7.90 -33.30 -21.71
N ASN A 139 -6.58 -33.35 -21.52
CA ASN A 139 -5.59 -33.13 -22.59
C ASN A 139 -5.76 -31.79 -23.31
N LEU A 140 -6.20 -30.75 -22.58
CA LEU A 140 -6.41 -29.40 -23.11
C LEU A 140 -5.23 -28.47 -22.84
N LEU A 141 -4.14 -28.95 -22.21
CA LEU A 141 -2.94 -28.16 -21.95
C LEU A 141 -1.82 -28.52 -22.92
N GLU A 142 -1.01 -27.53 -23.29
CA GLU A 142 0.19 -27.74 -24.08
C GLU A 142 1.24 -28.56 -23.29
N LYS A 143 2.06 -29.35 -23.98
CA LYS A 143 3.16 -30.10 -23.36
C LYS A 143 4.14 -29.12 -22.69
N GLY A 144 4.32 -29.27 -21.37
CA GLY A 144 5.25 -28.46 -20.59
C GLY A 144 4.60 -27.37 -19.73
N VAL A 145 3.28 -27.19 -19.82
CA VAL A 145 2.53 -26.34 -18.89
C VAL A 145 2.67 -26.88 -17.46
N LYS A 146 3.10 -26.01 -16.55
CA LYS A 146 3.32 -26.34 -15.14
C LYS A 146 2.11 -25.92 -14.32
N ILE A 147 1.48 -26.89 -13.67
CA ILE A 147 0.48 -26.60 -12.64
C ILE A 147 1.24 -26.41 -11.34
N SER A 148 1.20 -25.19 -10.80
CA SER A 148 1.76 -24.95 -9.47
C SER A 148 0.85 -25.57 -8.41
N SER A 149 1.37 -26.54 -7.65
CA SER A 149 0.68 -27.13 -6.51
C SER A 149 1.06 -26.42 -5.22
N TYR A 150 0.15 -26.44 -4.24
CA TYR A 150 0.49 -26.03 -2.88
C TYR A 150 1.62 -26.94 -2.36
N ARG A 151 2.73 -26.35 -1.90
CA ARG A 151 3.73 -27.13 -1.16
C ARG A 151 3.09 -27.52 0.18
N THR A 152 2.92 -28.82 0.41
CA THR A 152 2.33 -29.40 1.63
C THR A 152 3.13 -29.10 2.90
N THR A 153 4.34 -28.52 2.78
CA THR A 153 5.23 -28.17 3.89
C THR A 153 4.75 -26.99 4.76
N GLN A 154 3.66 -26.29 4.40
CA GLN A 154 3.11 -25.18 5.19
C GLN A 154 1.68 -25.44 5.70
N SER A 155 1.21 -26.69 5.67
CA SER A 155 -0.12 -27.04 6.20
C SER A 155 -0.25 -26.77 7.70
N THR A 156 0.82 -26.98 8.47
CA THR A 156 0.88 -26.69 9.92
C THR A 156 0.71 -25.20 10.21
N LEU A 157 1.44 -24.34 9.50
CA LEU A 157 1.32 -22.88 9.63
C LEU A 157 -0.09 -22.40 9.30
N LYS A 158 -0.78 -23.00 8.32
CA LYS A 158 -2.16 -22.60 7.97
C LYS A 158 -3.12 -22.79 9.15
N LEU A 159 -2.90 -23.80 10.00
CA LEU A 159 -3.74 -24.07 11.17
C LEU A 159 -3.58 -23.03 12.28
N LEU A 160 -2.50 -22.24 12.26
CA LEU A 160 -2.22 -21.20 13.24
C LEU A 160 -2.86 -19.85 12.90
N PHE A 161 -3.48 -19.73 11.73
CA PHE A 161 -4.17 -18.51 11.28
C PHE A 161 -5.67 -18.74 11.19
N SER A 162 -6.42 -17.72 11.58
CA SER A 162 -7.86 -17.61 11.43
C SER A 162 -8.20 -16.53 10.41
N GLU A 163 -9.37 -16.62 9.81
CA GLU A 163 -9.90 -15.62 8.89
C GLU A 163 -11.23 -15.10 9.42
N ASP A 164 -11.40 -13.78 9.41
CA ASP A 164 -12.61 -13.09 9.84
C ASP A 164 -12.87 -11.86 8.96
N GLU A 165 -13.92 -11.89 8.15
CA GLU A 165 -14.30 -10.83 7.20
C GLU A 165 -13.13 -10.28 6.35
N GLY A 166 -12.31 -11.17 5.79
CA GLY A 166 -11.17 -10.79 4.95
C GLY A 166 -9.93 -10.30 5.72
N LEU A 167 -9.93 -10.39 7.05
CA LEU A 167 -8.74 -10.29 7.89
C LEU A 167 -8.23 -11.70 8.21
N VAL A 168 -7.02 -12.00 7.76
CA VAL A 168 -6.29 -13.21 8.17
C VAL A 168 -5.37 -12.83 9.33
N PHE A 169 -5.43 -13.54 10.45
CA PHE A 169 -4.68 -13.21 11.65
C PHE A 169 -4.28 -14.45 12.45
N CYS A 170 -3.21 -14.34 13.22
CA CYS A 170 -2.79 -15.36 14.17
C CYS A 170 -3.24 -14.96 15.58
N PRO A 171 -4.19 -15.70 16.20
CA PRO A 171 -4.67 -15.40 17.54
C PRO A 171 -3.64 -15.71 18.63
N ASN A 172 -2.75 -16.67 18.38
CA ASN A 172 -1.69 -17.06 19.32
C ASN A 172 -0.31 -16.90 18.69
N SER A 173 0.28 -15.72 18.89
CA SER A 173 1.61 -15.44 18.34
C SER A 173 2.69 -16.34 18.92
N ASN A 174 2.53 -16.90 20.13
CA ASN A 174 3.53 -17.82 20.71
C ASN A 174 3.59 -19.15 19.95
N GLU A 175 2.45 -19.74 19.62
CA GLU A 175 2.41 -20.97 18.82
C GLU A 175 3.04 -20.76 17.43
N LEU A 176 2.76 -19.61 16.82
CA LEU A 176 3.41 -19.21 15.56
C LEU A 176 4.93 -19.12 15.71
N MET A 177 5.42 -18.51 16.80
CA MET A 177 6.85 -18.44 17.04
C MET A 177 7.49 -19.81 17.27
N ILE A 178 6.83 -20.71 18.00
CA ILE A 178 7.30 -22.08 18.24
C ILE A 178 7.44 -22.82 16.91
N GLU A 179 6.41 -22.79 16.07
CA GLU A 179 6.40 -23.47 14.77
C GLU A 179 7.48 -22.91 13.83
N LEU A 180 7.68 -21.58 13.85
CA LEU A 180 8.74 -20.90 13.09
C LEU A 180 10.14 -21.07 13.71
N LYS A 181 10.26 -21.75 14.86
CA LYS A 181 11.51 -21.91 15.63
C LYS A 181 12.15 -20.57 15.99
N MET A 182 11.30 -19.62 16.38
CA MET A 182 11.65 -18.26 16.78
C MET A 182 11.50 -18.09 18.30
N PRO A 183 12.23 -17.13 18.91
CA PRO A 183 12.05 -16.82 20.33
C PRO A 183 10.62 -16.37 20.65
N CYS A 184 10.02 -16.95 21.68
CA CYS A 184 8.67 -16.59 22.15
C CYS A 184 8.65 -15.39 23.11
N ASP A 185 9.81 -14.91 23.56
CA ASP A 185 9.91 -13.76 24.46
C ASP A 185 9.31 -12.49 23.79
N PRO A 186 8.19 -11.94 24.30
CA PRO A 186 7.56 -10.77 23.70
C PRO A 186 8.48 -9.55 23.68
N HIS A 187 9.41 -9.44 24.64
CA HIS A 187 10.37 -8.33 24.71
C HIS A 187 11.46 -8.40 23.64
N LYS A 188 11.62 -9.53 22.95
CA LYS A 188 12.44 -9.60 21.73
C LYS A 188 11.76 -9.00 20.51
N TRP A 189 10.45 -8.77 20.55
CA TRP A 189 9.68 -8.35 19.39
C TRP A 189 9.10 -6.97 19.57
N ARG A 190 8.78 -6.36 18.43
CA ARG A 190 8.00 -5.14 18.37
C ARG A 190 6.98 -5.26 17.25
N LEU A 191 5.81 -4.68 17.46
CA LEU A 191 4.73 -4.70 16.51
C LEU A 191 4.91 -3.56 15.51
N PHE A 192 4.81 -3.89 14.23
CA PHE A 192 4.82 -2.94 13.13
C PHE A 192 3.49 -3.07 12.38
N ILE A 193 2.74 -1.97 12.33
CA ILE A 193 1.52 -1.86 11.53
C ILE A 193 1.85 -1.03 10.31
N ASP A 194 1.79 -1.66 9.15
CA ASP A 194 1.89 -1.01 7.86
C ASP A 194 0.51 -0.89 7.24
N SER A 195 0.20 0.30 6.78
CA SER A 195 -1.06 0.56 6.11
C SER A 195 -0.82 1.11 4.71
N SER A 196 -1.59 0.57 3.77
CA SER A 196 -1.72 1.10 2.42
C SER A 196 -3.13 1.66 2.23
N LYS A 197 -3.48 2.06 0.99
CA LYS A 197 -4.82 2.57 0.71
C LYS A 197 -5.90 1.49 0.82
N THR A 198 -5.51 0.24 0.60
CA THR A 198 -6.43 -0.90 0.50
C THR A 198 -6.06 -2.02 1.47
N SER A 199 -4.79 -2.15 1.86
CA SER A 199 -4.31 -3.23 2.70
C SER A 199 -3.80 -2.77 4.07
N LEU A 200 -3.95 -3.66 5.06
CA LEU A 200 -3.33 -3.55 6.38
C LEU A 200 -2.45 -4.78 6.63
N LYS A 201 -1.24 -4.54 7.13
CA LYS A 201 -0.25 -5.57 7.42
C LYS A 201 0.26 -5.36 8.83
N VAL A 202 0.22 -6.41 9.64
CA VAL A 202 0.71 -6.38 11.00
C VAL A 202 1.79 -7.43 11.17
N VAL A 203 2.96 -6.98 11.60
CA VAL A 203 4.20 -7.72 11.52
C VAL A 203 4.96 -7.58 12.84
N LEU A 204 5.50 -8.68 13.35
CA LEU A 204 6.47 -8.68 14.42
C LEU A 204 7.88 -8.54 13.84
N LEU A 205 8.64 -7.58 14.37
CA LEU A 205 10.03 -7.33 14.02
C LEU A 205 10.92 -7.56 15.25
N ALA A 206 11.99 -8.33 15.10
CA ALA A 206 12.91 -8.56 16.21
C ALA A 206 13.74 -7.32 16.54
N ASN A 207 13.83 -7.01 17.83
CA ASN A 207 14.64 -5.94 18.40
C ASN A 207 16.12 -6.22 18.12
N GLY A 208 16.76 -5.36 17.31
CA GLY A 208 18.12 -5.60 16.82
C GLY A 208 18.19 -6.02 15.35
N ASN A 209 17.05 -6.34 14.72
CA ASN A 209 16.97 -6.67 13.29
C ASN A 209 17.84 -7.89 12.90
N ASP A 210 17.96 -8.85 13.80
CA ASP A 210 18.75 -10.09 13.69
C ASP A 210 17.93 -11.31 13.25
N LEU A 211 16.59 -11.24 13.36
CA LEU A 211 15.66 -12.28 12.95
C LEU A 211 14.73 -11.80 11.82
N PRO A 212 14.19 -12.73 11.00
CA PRO A 212 13.21 -12.38 9.96
C PRO A 212 11.94 -11.78 10.55
N SER A 213 11.25 -10.96 9.75
CA SER A 213 9.93 -10.43 10.08
C SER A 213 8.87 -11.53 10.07
N VAL A 214 7.98 -11.53 11.07
CA VAL A 214 6.88 -12.50 11.18
C VAL A 214 5.55 -11.80 10.96
N LEU A 215 4.80 -12.19 9.92
CA LEU A 215 3.46 -11.66 9.66
C LEU A 215 2.47 -12.27 10.65
N VAL A 216 1.74 -11.43 11.40
CA VAL A 216 0.74 -11.89 12.38
C VAL A 216 -0.68 -11.52 11.99
N ALA A 217 -0.88 -10.49 11.16
CA ALA A 217 -2.17 -10.24 10.53
C ALA A 217 -2.02 -9.56 9.17
N TYR A 218 -2.96 -9.83 8.27
CA TYR A 218 -3.01 -9.29 6.92
C TYR A 218 -4.45 -9.15 6.43
N SER A 219 -4.74 -8.04 5.78
CA SER A 219 -5.96 -7.89 4.99
C SER A 219 -5.66 -7.08 3.74
N ALA A 220 -6.18 -7.54 2.59
CA ALA A 220 -6.00 -6.88 1.29
C ALA A 220 -6.98 -5.73 1.04
N ASP A 221 -8.10 -5.70 1.78
CA ASP A 221 -9.25 -4.80 1.55
C ASP A 221 -9.67 -4.00 2.79
N MET A 222 -8.83 -3.97 3.83
CA MET A 222 -9.03 -3.11 5.00
C MET A 222 -8.30 -1.77 4.87
N LYS A 223 -9.06 -0.70 5.13
CA LYS A 223 -8.53 0.66 5.22
C LYS A 223 -7.96 0.94 6.60
N GLU A 224 -6.99 1.84 6.64
CA GLU A 224 -6.46 2.43 7.87
C GLU A 224 -7.51 3.31 8.57
N MET A 225 -8.31 2.68 9.44
CA MET A 225 -9.35 3.29 10.27
C MET A 225 -9.20 2.83 11.72
N TYR A 226 -9.73 3.61 12.65
CA TYR A 226 -9.63 3.34 14.08
C TYR A 226 -10.23 1.97 14.43
N GLU A 227 -11.42 1.69 13.91
CA GLU A 227 -12.18 0.47 14.18
C GLU A 227 -11.44 -0.77 13.66
N ASN A 228 -10.81 -0.67 12.48
CA ASN A 228 -10.04 -1.76 11.90
C ASN A 228 -8.76 -2.03 12.70
N ILE A 229 -8.06 -0.99 13.14
CA ILE A 229 -6.86 -1.17 13.98
C ILE A 229 -7.24 -1.77 15.33
N SER A 230 -8.32 -1.29 15.97
CA SER A 230 -8.85 -1.85 17.21
C SER A 230 -9.14 -3.35 17.04
N ARG A 231 -9.90 -3.70 16.00
CA ARG A 231 -10.23 -5.10 15.68
C ARG A 231 -8.98 -5.95 15.52
N ILE A 232 -7.95 -5.46 14.81
CA ILE A 232 -6.72 -6.22 14.62
C ILE A 232 -6.00 -6.44 15.95
N LEU A 233 -5.87 -5.41 16.79
CA LEU A 233 -5.21 -5.52 18.10
C LEU A 233 -5.92 -6.52 19.01
N ASP A 234 -7.25 -6.53 18.99
CA ASP A 234 -8.06 -7.50 19.74
C ASP A 234 -7.83 -8.93 19.22
N LYS A 235 -7.87 -9.12 17.90
CA LYS A 235 -7.75 -10.44 17.26
C LYS A 235 -6.37 -11.09 17.44
N ILE A 236 -5.30 -10.29 17.53
CA ILE A 236 -3.94 -10.80 17.76
C ILE A 236 -3.58 -10.89 19.26
N GLY A 237 -4.51 -10.56 20.17
CA GLY A 237 -4.26 -10.57 21.61
C GLY A 237 -3.19 -9.58 22.05
N TYR A 238 -3.14 -8.37 21.46
CA TYR A 238 -2.06 -7.39 21.71
C TYR A 238 -1.78 -7.16 23.20
N HIS A 239 -2.83 -7.10 24.02
CA HIS A 239 -2.72 -6.81 25.45
C HIS A 239 -1.98 -7.89 26.24
N ASP A 240 -1.94 -9.14 25.77
CA ASP A 240 -1.22 -10.24 26.43
C ASP A 240 0.30 -10.09 26.27
N TYR A 241 0.73 -9.48 25.17
CA TYR A 241 2.14 -9.32 24.83
C TYR A 241 2.68 -7.94 25.14
N ASN A 242 1.82 -6.91 25.08
CA ASN A 242 2.14 -5.52 25.33
C ASN A 242 3.36 -5.03 24.50
N TRP A 243 3.45 -5.48 23.24
CA TRP A 243 4.58 -5.16 22.37
C TRP A 243 4.73 -3.66 22.21
N LYS A 244 5.99 -3.22 22.08
CA LYS A 244 6.24 -1.86 21.61
C LYS A 244 5.83 -1.72 20.15
N LEU A 245 5.30 -0.56 19.78
CA LEU A 245 4.73 -0.24 18.47
C LEU A 245 5.67 0.70 17.70
N CYS A 246 6.21 0.19 16.60
CA CYS A 246 6.85 1.00 15.56
C CYS A 246 5.81 1.27 14.48
N THR A 247 5.39 2.51 14.25
CA THR A 247 4.51 2.76 13.11
C THR A 247 4.59 4.22 12.65
N ASP A 248 3.98 4.49 11.51
CA ASP A 248 3.95 5.83 10.95
C ASP A 248 3.04 6.76 11.79
N LEU A 249 3.26 8.07 11.66
CA LEU A 249 2.54 9.07 12.44
C LEU A 249 1.02 9.05 12.25
N LYS A 250 0.52 8.56 11.11
CA LYS A 250 -0.91 8.50 10.84
C LYS A 250 -1.54 7.35 11.63
N VAL A 251 -0.92 6.18 11.62
CA VAL A 251 -1.33 5.04 12.47
C VAL A 251 -1.16 5.38 13.95
N VAL A 252 -0.08 6.08 14.35
CA VAL A 252 0.06 6.59 15.73
C VAL A 252 -1.10 7.49 16.13
N ALA A 253 -1.58 8.36 15.23
CA ALA A 253 -2.74 9.19 15.52
C ALA A 253 -3.98 8.32 15.79
N LEU A 254 -4.21 7.28 14.98
CA LEU A 254 -5.33 6.35 15.19
C LEU A 254 -5.19 5.56 16.49
N LEU A 255 -4.00 5.03 16.80
CA LEU A 255 -3.72 4.33 18.06
C LEU A 255 -3.98 5.20 19.29
N MET A 256 -3.74 6.52 19.17
CA MET A 256 -3.98 7.50 20.23
C MET A 256 -5.36 8.14 20.18
N GLY A 257 -6.26 7.63 19.32
CA GLY A 257 -7.61 8.16 19.15
C GLY A 257 -7.66 9.60 18.64
N LEU A 258 -6.59 10.10 18.03
CA LEU A 258 -6.50 11.45 17.49
C LEU A 258 -7.10 11.54 16.09
N GLN A 259 -7.72 12.69 15.81
CA GLN A 259 -8.20 13.06 14.50
C GLN A 259 -7.03 13.09 13.50
N THR A 260 -7.14 12.28 12.45
CA THR A 260 -6.15 12.22 11.37
C THR A 260 -6.21 13.45 10.46
N GLY A 261 -5.15 13.67 9.67
CA GLY A 261 -5.03 14.80 8.75
C GLY A 261 -4.35 16.03 9.37
N TYR A 262 -4.59 17.21 8.79
CA TYR A 262 -3.93 18.46 9.19
C TYR A 262 -4.67 19.17 10.33
N THR A 263 -4.56 18.60 11.54
CA THR A 263 -5.27 19.05 12.74
C THR A 263 -4.42 19.98 13.62
N LYS A 264 -5.08 20.77 14.49
CA LYS A 264 -4.41 21.80 15.31
C LYS A 264 -3.56 21.16 16.41
N TYR A 265 -4.11 20.17 17.12
CA TYR A 265 -3.48 19.49 18.26
C TYR A 265 -3.11 18.05 17.88
N CYS A 266 -2.20 17.90 16.92
CA CYS A 266 -1.83 16.59 16.35
C CYS A 266 -0.73 15.84 17.11
N CYS A 267 -0.11 16.46 18.12
CA CYS A 267 0.85 15.78 18.99
C CYS A 267 0.12 15.03 20.12
N PHE A 268 0.47 13.76 20.34
CA PHE A 268 -0.09 12.96 21.43
C PHE A 268 0.62 13.17 22.77
N LEU A 269 1.82 13.78 22.78
CA LEU A 269 2.56 14.07 24.02
C LEU A 269 2.26 15.46 24.60
N CYS A 270 1.94 16.43 23.75
CA CYS A 270 1.65 17.79 24.17
C CYS A 270 0.59 18.47 23.30
N GLU A 271 0.10 19.62 23.77
CA GLU A 271 -0.93 20.43 23.13
C GLU A 271 -0.33 21.40 22.10
N TRP A 272 0.63 20.90 21.32
CA TRP A 272 1.31 21.68 20.29
C TRP A 272 0.30 22.27 19.30
N GLY A 273 0.31 23.59 19.17
CA GLY A 273 -0.49 24.30 18.19
C GLY A 273 0.17 24.27 16.81
N SER A 274 -0.13 23.25 16.00
CA SER A 274 0.43 23.11 14.64
C SER A 274 0.16 24.31 13.72
N ARG A 275 -0.90 25.08 14.01
CA ARG A 275 -1.30 26.29 13.28
C ARG A 275 -0.58 27.57 13.71
N ALA A 276 0.08 27.59 14.87
CA ALA A 276 0.78 28.76 15.41
C ALA A 276 2.20 28.88 14.84
N ARG A 277 2.31 29.12 13.52
CA ARG A 277 3.58 29.06 12.76
C ARG A 277 4.65 30.03 13.27
N ASP A 278 4.23 31.21 13.70
CA ASP A 278 5.05 32.24 14.35
C ASP A 278 5.72 31.72 15.63
N LYS A 279 5.09 30.78 16.33
CA LYS A 279 5.55 30.24 17.62
C LYS A 279 6.43 29.00 17.50
N HIS A 280 6.48 28.34 16.32
CA HIS A 280 7.08 27.02 16.15
C HIS A 280 8.55 26.92 16.59
N TYR A 281 9.36 27.93 16.29
CA TYR A 281 10.79 27.98 16.64
C TYR A 281 11.11 28.93 17.80
N ILE A 282 10.09 29.33 18.56
CA ILE A 282 10.22 30.27 19.69
C ILE A 282 9.78 29.57 20.98
N VAL A 283 8.60 28.93 20.95
CA VAL A 283 8.05 28.25 22.12
C VAL A 283 8.80 26.95 22.37
N ARG A 284 9.49 26.88 23.51
CA ARG A 284 10.23 25.70 23.97
C ARG A 284 9.44 24.77 24.91
N LYS A 285 8.19 25.11 25.23
CA LYS A 285 7.34 24.29 26.10
C LYS A 285 5.88 24.49 25.76
N TRP A 286 5.19 23.40 25.43
CA TRP A 286 3.74 23.37 25.27
C TRP A 286 3.12 22.61 26.45
N PRO A 287 1.84 22.87 26.80
CA PRO A 287 1.15 22.10 27.82
C PRO A 287 1.21 20.61 27.52
N ARG A 288 1.52 19.79 28.52
CA ARG A 288 1.56 18.33 28.36
C ARG A 288 0.14 17.80 28.15
N ARG A 289 -0.03 16.83 27.27
CA ARG A 289 -1.31 16.14 27.09
C ARG A 289 -1.45 15.09 28.18
N GLN A 290 -2.30 15.36 29.16
CA GLN A 290 -2.54 14.46 30.28
C GLN A 290 -3.67 13.48 30.00
N THR A 291 -4.72 13.92 29.31
CA THR A 291 -5.92 13.12 29.04
C THR A 291 -6.22 13.04 27.54
N PHE A 292 -6.91 11.97 27.16
CA PHE A 292 -7.41 11.73 25.81
C PHE A 292 -8.93 11.65 25.83
N ILE A 293 -9.58 12.74 26.25
CA ILE A 293 -11.05 12.80 26.33
C ILE A 293 -11.61 13.07 24.91
N PRO A 294 -12.43 12.17 24.35
CA PRO A 294 -13.07 12.39 23.05
C PRO A 294 -13.81 13.72 22.97
N GLY A 295 -13.70 14.40 21.83
CA GLY A 295 -14.27 15.74 21.60
C GLY A 295 -13.37 16.90 22.02
N GLN A 296 -12.28 16.66 22.76
CA GLN A 296 -11.35 17.70 23.17
C GLN A 296 -10.02 17.64 22.41
N LYS A 297 -9.47 18.80 22.03
CA LYS A 297 -8.09 18.93 21.51
C LYS A 297 -7.74 17.88 20.44
N ASN A 298 -8.65 17.72 19.48
CA ASN A 298 -8.57 16.79 18.35
C ASN A 298 -8.56 15.29 18.73
N VAL A 299 -8.98 14.91 19.94
CA VAL A 299 -9.26 13.52 20.29
C VAL A 299 -10.68 13.17 19.79
N VAL A 300 -10.81 12.03 19.13
CA VAL A 300 -12.06 11.51 18.54
C VAL A 300 -12.45 10.18 19.17
N HIS A 301 -11.47 9.37 19.56
CA HIS A 301 -11.67 8.07 20.20
C HIS A 301 -10.75 7.93 21.41
N ASP A 302 -11.00 6.90 22.21
CA ASP A 302 -10.09 6.53 23.28
C ASP A 302 -8.77 5.96 22.71
N PRO A 303 -7.65 6.07 23.44
CA PRO A 303 -6.41 5.41 23.06
C PRO A 303 -6.55 3.88 23.06
N LEU A 304 -6.09 3.23 21.98
CA LEU A 304 -6.06 1.77 21.87
C LEU A 304 -4.89 1.14 22.65
N VAL A 305 -3.82 1.92 22.87
CA VAL A 305 -2.59 1.43 23.50
C VAL A 305 -2.00 2.49 24.44
N PRO A 306 -1.15 2.10 25.41
CA PRO A 306 -0.38 3.06 26.20
C PRO A 306 0.58 3.87 25.31
N LYS A 307 0.64 5.19 25.52
CA LYS A 307 1.53 6.08 24.75
C LYS A 307 3.01 5.73 24.93
N GLU A 308 3.37 5.13 26.06
CA GLU A 308 4.71 4.65 26.41
C GLU A 308 5.14 3.44 25.57
N ASN A 309 4.21 2.78 24.90
CA ASN A 309 4.51 1.68 24.00
C ASN A 309 4.83 2.13 22.58
N ILE A 310 4.58 3.39 22.24
CA ILE A 310 4.82 3.90 20.90
C ILE A 310 6.25 4.43 20.80
N TYR A 311 6.94 4.14 19.70
CA TYR A 311 8.12 4.90 19.29
C TYR A 311 8.11 5.16 17.78
N PHE A 312 8.88 6.15 17.36
CA PHE A 312 8.90 6.57 15.96
C PHE A 312 10.00 5.90 15.15
N PRO A 313 9.67 5.31 13.99
CA PRO A 313 10.67 4.80 13.06
C PRO A 313 11.59 5.92 12.54
N PRO A 314 12.93 5.76 12.64
CA PRO A 314 13.91 6.73 12.13
C PRO A 314 13.69 7.15 10.67
N LEU A 315 13.26 6.23 9.79
CA LEU A 315 13.03 6.49 8.36
C LEU A 315 11.91 7.49 8.16
N HIS A 316 10.81 7.38 8.91
CA HIS A 316 9.73 8.36 8.79
C HIS A 316 10.24 9.74 9.18
N ILE A 317 11.11 9.84 10.17
CA ILE A 317 11.77 11.10 10.56
C ILE A 317 12.64 11.63 9.39
N LYS A 318 13.53 10.80 8.83
CA LYS A 318 14.39 11.14 7.67
C LYS A 318 13.58 11.62 6.45
N LEU A 319 12.52 10.89 6.11
CA LEU A 319 11.58 11.25 5.03
C LEU A 319 10.90 12.60 5.31
N GLY A 320 10.61 12.91 6.58
CA GLY A 320 10.06 14.20 6.98
C GLY A 320 11.03 15.37 6.78
N PHE A 321 12.31 15.14 7.01
CA PHE A 321 13.34 16.17 6.91
C PHE A 321 13.67 16.51 5.48
N ILE A 322 13.91 15.51 4.62
CA ILE A 322 14.12 15.79 3.19
C ILE A 322 12.89 16.48 2.58
N LYS A 323 11.69 16.11 3.04
CA LYS A 323 10.45 16.79 2.63
C LYS A 323 10.44 18.27 2.99
N GLN A 324 10.85 18.63 4.21
CA GLN A 324 10.93 20.03 4.62
C GLN A 324 12.08 20.78 3.94
N PHE A 325 13.25 20.16 3.87
CA PHE A 325 14.43 20.69 3.19
C PHE A 325 14.06 21.07 1.77
N GLU A 326 13.55 20.11 0.99
CA GLU A 326 13.16 20.37 -0.38
C GLU A 326 12.05 21.39 -0.44
N LYS A 327 11.00 21.36 0.37
CA LYS A 327 9.97 22.41 0.30
C LYS A 327 10.49 23.85 0.47
N ALA A 328 11.64 24.01 1.13
CA ALA A 328 12.29 25.30 1.33
C ALA A 328 13.48 25.58 0.38
N THR A 329 13.88 24.64 -0.48
CA THR A 329 14.91 24.85 -1.50
C THR A 329 14.40 25.73 -2.65
N ASP A 330 15.34 26.43 -3.30
CA ASP A 330 15.06 27.22 -4.50
C ASP A 330 14.67 26.31 -5.67
N LYS A 331 13.46 26.50 -6.19
CA LYS A 331 12.90 25.69 -7.30
C LYS A 331 13.47 26.04 -8.66
N THR A 332 14.21 27.13 -8.75
CA THR A 332 14.90 27.58 -9.95
C THR A 332 16.40 27.34 -9.88
N GLY A 333 16.93 27.03 -8.70
CA GLY A 333 18.36 26.84 -8.46
C GLY A 333 18.94 25.54 -9.00
N ASP A 334 20.27 25.51 -9.09
CA ASP A 334 21.05 24.38 -9.61
C ASP A 334 20.80 23.08 -8.84
N GLY A 335 20.59 23.16 -7.52
CA GLY A 335 20.28 22.00 -6.68
C GLY A 335 19.00 21.28 -7.11
N PHE A 336 17.94 22.03 -7.42
CA PHE A 336 16.69 21.46 -7.90
C PHE A 336 16.85 20.87 -9.31
N ASN A 337 17.61 21.53 -10.18
CA ASN A 337 17.93 21.02 -11.51
C ASN A 337 18.75 19.73 -11.45
N PHE A 338 19.73 19.64 -10.55
CA PHE A 338 20.50 18.44 -10.30
C PHE A 338 19.61 17.26 -9.90
N LEU A 339 18.63 17.47 -9.01
CA LEU A 339 17.72 16.41 -8.57
C LEU A 339 16.87 15.85 -9.73
N LYS A 340 16.42 16.71 -10.66
CA LYS A 340 15.70 16.27 -11.87
C LYS A 340 16.57 15.36 -12.74
N THR A 341 17.83 15.74 -12.95
CA THR A 341 18.78 14.95 -13.75
C THR A 341 19.18 13.65 -13.04
N LYS A 342 19.38 13.69 -11.72
CA LYS A 342 19.77 12.52 -10.93
C LYS A 342 18.66 11.47 -10.85
N PHE A 343 17.40 11.91 -10.77
CA PHE A 343 16.24 11.05 -10.64
C PHE A 343 15.24 11.28 -11.77
N PRO A 344 15.55 10.87 -13.01
CA PRO A 344 14.69 11.14 -14.18
C PRO A 344 13.32 10.46 -14.09
N ARG A 345 13.19 9.42 -13.25
CA ARG A 345 11.91 8.73 -12.98
C ARG A 345 11.02 9.45 -11.95
N LEU A 346 11.54 10.46 -11.24
CA LEU A 346 10.74 11.30 -10.34
C LEU A 346 10.17 12.48 -11.12
N SER A 347 8.85 12.61 -11.09
CA SER A 347 8.18 13.82 -11.60
C SER A 347 8.66 15.05 -10.83
N GLU A 348 8.71 16.20 -11.50
CA GLU A 348 9.05 17.48 -10.88
C GLU A 348 8.19 17.79 -9.64
N ALA A 349 6.89 17.46 -9.68
CA ALA A 349 5.98 17.63 -8.54
C ALA A 349 6.42 16.84 -7.29
N LYS A 350 6.89 15.60 -7.46
CA LYS A 350 7.43 14.78 -6.36
C LYS A 350 8.69 15.40 -5.77
N ILE A 351 9.59 15.94 -6.60
CA ILE A 351 10.81 16.61 -6.14
C ILE A 351 10.44 17.90 -5.38
N LYS A 352 9.54 18.73 -5.91
CA LYS A 352 9.04 19.95 -5.24
C LYS A 352 8.44 19.66 -3.87
N GLU A 353 7.66 18.59 -3.79
CA GLU A 353 7.02 18.15 -2.55
C GLU A 353 7.95 17.34 -1.63
N GLY A 354 9.20 17.11 -2.04
CA GLY A 354 10.19 16.35 -1.29
C GLY A 354 9.78 14.90 -1.03
N ILE A 355 9.13 14.27 -2.01
CA ILE A 355 8.67 12.88 -1.96
C ILE A 355 9.79 11.98 -2.47
N PHE A 356 10.61 11.50 -1.55
CA PHE A 356 11.71 10.56 -1.78
C PHE A 356 11.46 9.24 -1.05
N VAL A 357 12.15 8.19 -1.48
CA VAL A 357 12.25 6.92 -0.72
C VAL A 357 13.63 6.77 -0.07
N GLY A 358 13.75 5.90 0.93
CA GLY A 358 15.01 5.69 1.66
C GLY A 358 16.24 5.43 0.78
N PRO A 359 16.15 4.57 -0.26
CA PRO A 359 17.25 4.38 -1.21
C PRO A 359 17.71 5.68 -1.92
N GLN A 360 16.80 6.57 -2.30
CA GLN A 360 17.14 7.82 -2.98
C GLN A 360 17.86 8.80 -2.04
N ILE A 361 17.41 8.88 -0.77
CA ILE A 361 18.08 9.68 0.26
C ILE A 361 19.50 9.16 0.49
N ARG A 362 19.67 7.83 0.59
CA ARG A 362 20.98 7.18 0.73
C ARG A 362 21.90 7.50 -0.45
N GLN A 363 21.38 7.53 -1.68
CA GLN A 363 22.14 7.94 -2.86
C GLN A 363 22.59 9.41 -2.76
N LEU A 364 21.71 10.33 -2.35
CA LEU A 364 22.08 11.74 -2.18
C LEU A 364 23.11 11.96 -1.06
N PHE A 365 23.05 11.21 0.03
CA PHE A 365 24.04 11.33 1.11
C PHE A 365 25.45 10.89 0.69
N LYS A 366 25.55 9.95 -0.26
CA LYS A 366 26.81 9.46 -0.83
C LYS A 366 27.35 10.36 -1.95
N ASP A 367 26.46 11.11 -2.61
CA ASP A 367 26.82 11.92 -3.75
C ASP A 367 27.47 13.26 -3.33
N ALA A 368 28.80 13.31 -3.37
CA ALA A 368 29.55 14.53 -3.07
C ALA A 368 29.29 15.66 -4.07
N THR A 369 28.82 15.35 -5.28
CA THR A 369 28.52 16.37 -6.30
C THR A 369 27.27 17.17 -5.98
N PHE A 370 26.28 16.57 -5.30
CA PHE A 370 25.04 17.25 -4.92
C PHE A 370 25.30 18.54 -4.16
N MET A 371 26.24 18.52 -3.19
CA MET A 371 26.59 19.71 -2.40
C MET A 371 27.22 20.84 -3.21
N LYS A 372 27.74 20.57 -4.41
CA LYS A 372 28.30 21.60 -5.31
C LYS A 372 27.19 22.39 -6.02
N HIS A 373 26.00 21.82 -6.14
CA HIS A 373 24.84 22.45 -6.78
C HIS A 373 23.94 23.20 -5.76
N LEU A 374 24.19 23.05 -4.46
CA LEU A 374 23.43 23.74 -3.43
C LEU A 374 23.98 25.14 -3.16
N ASN A 375 23.09 26.11 -2.98
CA ASN A 375 23.49 27.43 -2.52
C ASN A 375 24.00 27.40 -1.06
N ARG A 376 24.61 28.48 -0.57
CA ARG A 376 25.21 28.53 0.78
C ARG A 376 24.24 28.13 1.90
N LYS A 377 22.96 28.55 1.83
CA LYS A 377 21.96 28.25 2.86
C LYS A 377 21.54 26.79 2.81
N GLU A 378 21.23 26.30 1.61
CA GLU A 378 20.85 24.91 1.36
C GLU A 378 21.97 23.95 1.75
N LYS A 379 23.22 24.26 1.41
CA LYS A 379 24.39 23.45 1.77
C LYS A 379 24.52 23.30 3.28
N ARG A 380 24.35 24.39 4.04
CA ARG A 380 24.40 24.34 5.51
C ARG A 380 23.28 23.47 6.08
N ALA A 381 22.06 23.62 5.58
CA ALA A 381 20.93 22.81 6.01
C ALA A 381 21.06 21.33 5.62
N TRP A 382 21.62 21.04 4.45
CA TRP A 382 21.91 19.68 4.01
C TRP A 382 22.95 19.00 4.90
N ILE A 383 24.02 19.72 5.27
CA ILE A 383 25.05 19.20 6.20
C ILE A 383 24.43 18.92 7.57
N ALA A 384 23.66 19.85 8.13
CA ALA A 384 22.98 19.64 9.41
C ALA A 384 22.01 18.43 9.35
N PHE A 385 21.25 18.31 8.26
CA PHE A 385 20.37 17.17 8.04
C PHE A 385 21.13 15.85 7.99
N LYS A 386 22.24 15.81 7.24
CA LYS A 386 23.12 14.63 7.15
C LYS A 386 23.70 14.26 8.52
N ASN A 387 24.16 15.24 9.29
CA ASN A 387 24.71 15.03 10.64
C ASN A 387 23.68 14.42 11.59
N VAL A 388 22.45 14.96 11.65
CA VAL A 388 21.37 14.36 12.45
C VAL A 388 21.05 12.93 11.98
N CYS A 389 21.09 12.66 10.68
CA CYS A 389 20.84 11.31 10.18
C CYS A 389 21.92 10.30 10.56
N MET A 390 23.18 10.72 10.63
CA MET A 390 24.33 9.86 10.94
C MET A 390 24.54 9.69 12.44
N ASN A 391 24.39 10.78 13.20
CA ASN A 391 24.81 10.86 14.60
C ASN A 391 23.63 10.72 15.58
N PHE A 392 22.38 10.91 15.12
CA PHE A 392 21.20 10.70 15.96
C PHE A 392 20.32 9.53 15.46
N LEU A 393 19.95 9.57 14.18
CA LEU A 393 19.09 8.55 13.56
C LEU A 393 19.88 7.37 12.95
N GLY A 394 21.16 7.26 13.32
CA GLY A 394 22.08 6.20 12.89
C GLY A 394 22.04 4.99 13.81
N ASN A 395 22.96 4.05 13.60
CA ASN A 395 23.04 2.82 14.41
C ASN A 395 23.45 3.10 15.86
N LYS A 396 24.30 4.11 16.05
CA LYS A 396 24.74 4.60 17.35
C LYS A 396 24.40 6.07 17.46
N LYS A 397 23.86 6.44 18.62
CA LYS A 397 23.61 7.82 19.00
C LYS A 397 24.93 8.43 19.50
N SER A 398 25.34 9.57 18.96
CA SER A 398 26.51 10.28 19.45
C SER A 398 26.20 10.99 20.77
N ASP A 399 27.21 11.28 21.58
CA ASP A 399 27.02 11.99 22.85
C ASP A 399 26.58 13.45 22.62
N ASP A 400 27.01 14.05 21.51
CA ASP A 400 26.73 15.42 21.09
C ASP A 400 25.49 15.56 20.18
N TYR A 401 24.67 14.52 20.06
CA TYR A 401 23.50 14.50 19.17
C TYR A 401 22.54 15.68 19.37
N VAL A 402 22.41 16.20 20.60
CA VAL A 402 21.58 17.37 20.93
C VAL A 402 22.05 18.59 20.14
N ALA A 403 23.36 18.83 20.07
CA ALA A 403 23.93 19.95 19.33
C ALA A 403 23.65 19.84 17.82
N HIS A 404 23.70 18.62 17.28
CA HIS A 404 23.33 18.39 15.87
C HIS A 404 21.86 18.69 15.59
N VAL A 405 20.96 18.31 16.51
CA VAL A 405 19.53 18.62 16.39
C VAL A 405 19.28 20.12 16.52
N GLU A 406 19.93 20.81 17.44
CA GLU A 406 19.83 22.27 17.59
C GLU A 406 20.32 23.02 16.34
N GLU A 407 21.44 22.60 15.75
CA GLU A 407 21.93 23.18 14.50
C GLU A 407 20.92 22.94 13.36
N LEU A 408 20.35 21.74 13.24
CA LEU A 408 19.31 21.44 12.25
C LEU A 408 18.09 22.37 12.41
N LEU A 409 17.62 22.57 13.64
CA LEU A 409 16.48 23.45 13.92
C LEU A 409 16.80 24.92 13.58
N SER A 410 18.01 25.36 13.90
CA SER A 410 18.50 26.71 13.60
C SER A 410 18.53 26.98 12.09
N VAL A 411 19.11 26.07 11.31
CA VAL A 411 19.22 26.25 9.85
C VAL A 411 17.88 26.10 9.14
N TYR A 412 16.99 25.22 9.62
CA TYR A 412 15.62 25.10 9.07
C TYR A 412 14.80 26.36 9.36
N LYS A 413 14.94 26.95 10.56
CA LYS A 413 14.35 28.25 10.87
C LYS A 413 14.86 29.34 9.93
N ALA A 414 16.18 29.39 9.69
CA ALA A 414 16.80 30.36 8.78
C ALA A 414 16.36 30.19 7.31
N MET A 415 16.05 28.95 6.91
CA MET A 415 15.45 28.61 5.62
C MET A 415 13.93 28.86 5.55
N ARG A 416 13.31 29.35 6.63
CA ARG A 416 11.86 29.57 6.74
C ARG A 416 11.05 28.27 6.51
N CYS A 417 11.60 27.13 6.88
CA CYS A 417 10.85 25.87 6.91
C CYS A 417 9.69 26.01 7.91
N ASN A 418 8.50 25.54 7.55
CA ASN A 418 7.43 25.35 8.52
C ASN A 418 7.70 24.08 9.33
N MET A 419 7.51 24.13 10.65
CA MET A 419 7.73 22.96 11.49
C MET A 419 6.64 21.92 11.26
N SER A 420 6.99 20.78 10.67
CA SER A 420 6.12 19.60 10.66
C SER A 420 6.14 18.90 12.02
N LEU A 421 5.15 18.02 12.25
CA LEU A 421 5.07 17.20 13.45
C LEU A 421 6.37 16.44 13.75
N LYS A 422 7.05 15.94 12.71
CA LYS A 422 8.34 15.22 12.86
C LYS A 422 9.46 16.11 13.39
N VAL A 423 9.53 17.37 12.96
CA VAL A 423 10.52 18.33 13.47
C VAL A 423 10.11 18.84 14.86
N HIS A 424 8.81 18.96 15.13
CA HIS A 424 8.31 19.24 16.47
C HIS A 424 8.75 18.17 17.49
N PHE A 425 8.67 16.88 17.15
CA PHE A 425 9.17 15.81 18.01
C PHE A 425 10.67 15.95 18.32
N LEU A 426 11.50 16.31 17.32
CA LEU A 426 12.91 16.60 17.60
C LEU A 426 13.13 17.82 18.50
N HIS A 427 12.33 18.86 18.31
CA HIS A 427 12.50 20.11 19.05
C HIS A 427 12.12 19.96 20.53
N LEU A 428 11.06 19.20 20.83
CA LEU A 428 10.43 19.22 22.16
C LEU A 428 10.25 17.87 22.83
N HIS A 429 10.49 16.78 22.11
CA HIS A 429 10.31 15.41 22.58
C HIS A 429 11.52 14.54 22.22
N LEU A 430 12.71 15.14 22.27
CA LEU A 430 13.96 14.47 21.94
C LEU A 430 14.26 13.30 22.90
N ASP A 431 13.81 13.44 24.15
CA ASP A 431 13.83 12.47 25.24
C ASP A 431 12.90 11.27 25.01
N PHE A 432 11.88 11.40 24.15
CA PHE A 432 10.99 10.30 23.78
C PHE A 432 11.66 9.25 22.87
N SER A 433 12.84 9.56 22.32
CA SER A 433 13.54 8.63 21.44
C SER A 433 14.25 7.52 22.24
N PRO A 434 14.10 6.24 21.88
CA PRO A 434 14.79 5.15 22.57
C PRO A 434 16.32 5.30 22.47
N GLU A 435 17.04 4.79 23.46
CA GLU A 435 18.51 4.90 23.51
C GLU A 435 19.20 4.30 22.27
N LYS A 436 18.62 3.23 21.71
CA LYS A 436 19.15 2.52 20.53
C LYS A 436 18.19 2.60 19.34
N LEU A 437 18.02 3.79 18.76
CA LEU A 437 17.28 3.97 17.49
C LEU A 437 17.79 3.07 16.35
N GLY A 438 19.08 2.76 16.34
CA GLY A 438 19.72 1.84 15.40
C GLY A 438 19.19 0.41 15.43
N ALA A 439 18.84 -0.11 16.61
CA ALA A 439 18.29 -1.46 16.78
C ALA A 439 16.87 -1.59 16.21
N VAL A 440 16.23 -0.45 15.94
CA VAL A 440 14.90 -0.31 15.33
C VAL A 440 15.02 0.16 13.87
N SER A 441 16.20 -0.02 13.25
CA SER A 441 16.47 0.43 11.88
C SER A 441 15.42 -0.07 10.89
N ASP A 442 15.07 0.80 9.95
CA ASP A 442 14.00 0.58 8.97
C ASP A 442 14.39 -0.32 7.81
N GLU A 443 15.60 -0.87 7.79
CA GLU A 443 16.00 -1.81 6.73
C GLU A 443 15.12 -3.06 6.68
N HIS A 444 14.73 -3.59 7.84
CA HIS A 444 13.82 -4.74 7.89
C HIS A 444 12.44 -4.40 7.34
N ARG A 445 11.98 -3.17 7.59
CA ARG A 445 10.75 -2.65 7.03
C ARG A 445 10.85 -2.50 5.51
N GLU A 446 11.90 -1.85 5.01
CA GLU A 446 12.10 -1.68 3.56
C GLU A 446 12.20 -3.02 2.83
N ARG A 447 12.85 -4.02 3.43
CA ARG A 447 12.90 -5.40 2.90
C ARG A 447 11.52 -6.05 2.88
N PHE A 448 10.79 -6.01 4.00
CA PHE A 448 9.43 -6.55 4.08
C PHE A 448 8.50 -5.94 3.00
N HIS A 449 8.60 -4.63 2.79
CA HIS A 449 7.88 -3.95 1.71
C HIS A 449 8.22 -4.48 0.32
N GLN A 450 9.50 -4.75 0.05
CA GLN A 450 9.95 -5.32 -1.23
C GLN A 450 9.46 -6.76 -1.41
N ASP A 451 9.46 -7.55 -0.35
CA ASP A 451 9.02 -8.94 -0.37
C ASP A 451 7.50 -9.00 -0.59
N ILE A 452 6.71 -8.25 0.19
CA ILE A 452 5.25 -8.24 0.08
C ILE A 452 4.78 -7.64 -1.25
N ALA A 453 5.48 -6.65 -1.80
CA ALA A 453 5.11 -6.07 -3.10
C ALA A 453 5.16 -7.07 -4.26
N GLN A 454 5.74 -8.26 -4.09
CA GLN A 454 5.67 -9.35 -5.06
C GLN A 454 4.36 -10.15 -4.95
N PHE A 455 3.74 -10.17 -3.77
CA PHE A 455 2.51 -10.91 -3.49
C PHE A 455 1.24 -10.08 -3.70
N GLU A 456 1.34 -8.75 -3.65
CA GLU A 456 0.21 -7.81 -3.91
C GLU A 456 0.08 -7.40 -5.39
N ARG A 457 0.89 -7.96 -6.30
CA ARG A 457 0.76 -7.78 -7.76
C ARG A 457 -0.08 -8.89 -8.35
#